data_AF-A0A5E4M529-F1
#
_entry.id   AF-A0A5E4M529-F1
#
_cell.length_a   1.000
_cell.length_b   1.000
_cell.length_c   1.000
_cell.angle_alpha   90.00
_cell.angle_beta   90.00
_cell.angle_gamma   90.00
#
_symmetry.space_group_name_H-M   'P 1'
#
loop_
_entity.id
_entity.type
_entity.pdbx_description
1 polymer ?
#
loop_
_entity_poly.entity_id
_entity_poly.type
_entity_poly.pdbx_seq_one_letter_code
_entity_poly.pdbx_strand_id
1 'polypeptide(L)'
;MNGVLGIFFSAFLIRARFLHVVKQPIGIGCDIHINSEISHKQPLVLKEIQGNEKGYAFDEPDVEDDMFFKSGESVLLACPGSGFHDSNNTELRVNCVQLRGFRDEINKEERSFEQFKCNRLPESKLKREGQCAGNKSAFAIGFEVREAFVKIIDLCFDEDTNSALYAVHKLTPNITGSQKDGYRISFKEGGLFPSFSANVAYNRDHQKYMFSKIISRSVANQYINNYAFFARGHLAPRADFIFDSQQAATFYYANVGPQWQSFNNGNWEKLESAIRKFVINKQLELIVYTGTYDILENLVRRKE
;
A
#
# COMPACT_ATOMS: atom_id res chain seq x y z
N MET A 1 5.99 29.09 30.25
CA MET A 1 6.38 27.66 30.24
C MET A 1 7.08 27.36 28.93
N ASN A 2 8.20 26.66 29.02
CA ASN A 2 9.18 26.48 27.95
C ASN A 2 8.57 25.84 26.72
N GLY A 3 8.56 26.58 25.60
CA GLY A 3 8.13 26.07 24.30
C GLY A 3 9.13 25.04 23.79
N VAL A 4 8.69 23.79 23.74
CA VAL A 4 9.43 22.71 23.08
C VAL A 4 9.41 23.00 21.59
N LEU A 5 10.60 23.10 21.00
CA LEU A 5 10.80 23.02 19.56
C LEU A 5 10.28 21.64 19.14
N GLY A 6 9.11 21.60 18.49
CA GLY A 6 8.57 20.38 17.89
C GLY A 6 9.46 19.92 16.76
N ILE A 7 10.55 19.24 17.09
CA ILE A 7 11.27 18.36 16.18
C ILE A 7 10.26 17.26 15.83
N PHE A 8 9.94 17.10 14.55
CA PHE A 8 9.19 15.96 14.05
C PHE A 8 9.92 14.68 14.47
N PHE A 9 9.48 14.06 15.56
CA PHE A 9 9.87 12.69 15.88
C PHE A 9 8.91 11.77 15.13
N SER A 10 9.31 11.33 13.93
CA SER A 10 8.84 10.03 13.45
C SER A 10 9.48 8.98 14.38
N ALA A 11 8.72 8.50 15.35
CA ALA A 11 9.14 7.35 16.15
C ALA A 11 9.02 6.09 15.28
N PHE A 12 10.14 5.67 14.68
CA PHE A 12 10.22 4.37 14.02
C PHE A 12 10.44 3.28 15.08
N LEU A 13 9.35 2.59 15.46
CA LEU A 13 9.46 1.31 16.14
C LEU A 13 9.70 0.23 15.09
N ILE A 14 10.97 -0.19 14.95
CA ILE A 14 11.36 -1.23 14.00
C ILE A 14 11.39 -2.57 14.74
N ARG A 15 10.45 -3.46 14.43
CA ARG A 15 10.58 -4.89 14.77
C ARG A 15 11.17 -5.60 13.57
N ALA A 16 12.41 -6.07 13.71
CA ALA A 16 13.14 -6.75 12.65
C ALA A 16 13.14 -8.27 12.84
N ARG A 17 12.92 -9.03 11.76
CA ARG A 17 13.13 -10.48 11.71
C ARG A 17 14.20 -10.78 10.65
N PHE A 18 15.22 -11.55 11.02
CA PHE A 18 16.23 -12.04 10.09
C PHE A 18 15.65 -13.17 9.24
N LEU A 19 15.74 -13.03 7.91
CA LEU A 19 15.38 -14.10 6.99
C LEU A 19 16.60 -14.98 6.71
N HIS A 20 16.39 -16.29 6.68
CA HIS A 20 17.33 -17.19 6.00
C HIS A 20 17.02 -17.12 4.51
N VAL A 21 17.99 -16.69 3.71
CA VAL A 21 17.89 -16.74 2.25
C VAL A 21 17.86 -18.20 1.84
N VAL A 22 16.67 -18.72 1.53
CA VAL A 22 16.52 -20.02 0.90
C VAL A 22 16.81 -19.80 -0.58
N LYS A 23 17.95 -20.29 -1.07
CA LYS A 23 18.18 -20.42 -2.51
C LYS A 23 17.00 -21.19 -3.10
N GLN A 24 16.37 -20.65 -4.15
CA GLN A 24 15.33 -21.37 -4.87
C GLN A 24 15.89 -22.75 -5.30
N PRO A 25 15.15 -23.84 -5.05
CA PRO A 25 15.61 -25.16 -5.44
C PRO A 25 15.67 -25.22 -6.97
N ILE A 26 16.77 -25.73 -7.53
CA ILE A 26 16.84 -26.17 -8.92
C ILE A 26 15.89 -27.37 -9.03
N GLY A 27 14.65 -27.12 -9.42
CA GLY A 27 13.57 -28.10 -9.44
C GLY A 27 12.71 -27.97 -10.68
N ILE A 28 12.05 -29.06 -11.06
CA ILE A 28 11.04 -29.03 -12.12
C ILE A 28 9.80 -28.34 -11.55
N GLY A 29 9.39 -27.24 -12.16
CA GLY A 29 8.30 -26.42 -11.67
C GLY A 29 7.85 -25.39 -12.70
N CYS A 30 7.20 -24.34 -12.18
CA CYS A 30 6.67 -23.23 -12.94
C CYS A 30 7.25 -21.96 -12.35
N ASP A 31 7.89 -21.18 -13.19
CA ASP A 31 8.40 -19.86 -12.87
C ASP A 31 7.53 -18.77 -13.51
N ILE A 32 7.38 -17.65 -12.80
CA ILE A 32 6.70 -16.45 -13.28
C ILE A 32 7.63 -15.25 -13.06
N HIS A 33 7.91 -14.51 -14.13
CA HIS A 33 8.63 -13.24 -14.10
C HIS A 33 7.67 -12.07 -13.97
N ILE A 34 7.62 -11.42 -12.80
CA ILE A 34 6.53 -10.49 -12.51
C ILE A 34 6.61 -9.15 -13.25
N ASN A 35 7.75 -8.82 -13.87
CA ASN A 35 7.89 -7.62 -14.71
C ASN A 35 7.75 -7.90 -16.21
N SER A 36 7.84 -9.14 -16.67
CA SER A 36 7.77 -9.47 -18.11
C SER A 36 6.52 -10.27 -18.49
N GLU A 37 6.04 -11.13 -17.62
CA GLU A 37 4.91 -12.04 -17.87
C GLU A 37 3.61 -11.54 -17.24
N ILE A 38 3.70 -10.52 -16.38
CA ILE A 38 2.57 -10.01 -15.63
C ILE A 38 2.25 -8.57 -16.05
N SER A 39 1.07 -8.39 -16.67
CA SER A 39 0.54 -7.08 -17.04
C SER A 39 -0.27 -6.43 -15.91
N HIS A 40 -0.44 -5.10 -15.94
CA HIS A 40 -1.25 -4.31 -14.99
C HIS A 40 -2.62 -4.87 -14.54
N LYS A 41 -3.28 -5.73 -15.33
CA LYS A 41 -4.59 -6.34 -14.98
C LYS A 41 -4.46 -7.77 -14.47
N GLN A 42 -3.33 -8.12 -13.86
CA GLN A 42 -3.09 -9.45 -13.33
C GLN A 42 -4.00 -9.80 -12.13
N PRO A 43 -4.24 -11.10 -11.88
CA PRO A 43 -4.80 -11.55 -10.63
C PRO A 43 -3.84 -11.34 -9.46
N LEU A 44 -4.40 -11.27 -8.25
CA LEU A 44 -3.62 -11.47 -7.03
C LEU A 44 -3.06 -12.90 -7.04
N VAL A 45 -1.78 -13.07 -6.72
CA VAL A 45 -1.14 -14.37 -6.56
C VAL A 45 -1.00 -14.64 -5.07
N LEU A 46 -1.79 -15.59 -4.57
CA LEU A 46 -1.97 -15.82 -3.15
C LEU A 46 -1.59 -17.25 -2.75
N LYS A 47 -0.87 -17.35 -1.64
CA LYS A 47 -0.59 -18.62 -0.96
C LYS A 47 -1.47 -18.77 0.27
N GLU A 48 -1.87 -20.00 0.55
CA GLU A 48 -2.54 -20.33 1.80
C GLU A 48 -1.57 -20.24 2.98
N ILE A 49 -2.04 -19.60 4.05
CA ILE A 49 -1.33 -19.59 5.32
C ILE A 49 -1.65 -20.92 6.02
N GLN A 50 -0.62 -21.74 6.23
CA GLN A 50 -0.77 -23.00 6.98
C GLN A 50 -0.71 -22.73 8.49
N GLY A 51 -1.65 -23.31 9.25
CA GLY A 51 -1.70 -23.20 10.71
C GLY A 51 -3.13 -23.16 11.25
N ASN A 52 -3.28 -22.66 12.49
CA ASN A 52 -4.59 -22.54 13.16
C ASN A 52 -5.43 -21.38 12.60
N GLU A 53 -4.82 -20.41 11.94
CA GLU A 53 -5.48 -19.29 11.28
C GLU A 53 -5.57 -19.57 9.79
N LYS A 54 -6.77 -19.92 9.30
CA LYS A 54 -7.03 -20.02 7.86
C LYS A 54 -6.96 -18.62 7.25
N GLY A 55 -6.17 -18.45 6.20
CA GLY A 55 -6.05 -17.18 5.50
C GLY A 55 -5.16 -17.27 4.27
N TYR A 56 -4.99 -16.13 3.61
CA TYR A 56 -4.14 -16.00 2.43
C TYR A 56 -3.14 -14.86 2.63
N ALA A 57 -1.94 -15.04 2.09
CA ALA A 57 -0.94 -13.99 1.96
C ALA A 57 -0.53 -13.85 0.50
N PHE A 58 -0.03 -12.68 0.13
CA PHE A 58 0.68 -12.54 -1.14
C PHE A 58 1.86 -13.49 -1.18
N ASP A 59 2.02 -14.17 -2.31
CA ASP A 59 3.27 -14.83 -2.59
C ASP A 59 4.19 -13.79 -3.24
N GLU A 60 5.35 -13.54 -2.64
CA GLU A 60 6.26 -12.48 -3.08
C GLU A 60 7.30 -13.08 -4.03
N PRO A 61 7.69 -12.37 -5.11
CA PRO A 61 8.82 -12.77 -5.96
C PRO A 61 10.11 -12.73 -5.15
N ASP A 62 11.18 -13.29 -5.68
CA ASP A 62 12.52 -13.05 -5.16
C ASP A 62 13.10 -11.71 -5.64
N VAL A 63 14.41 -11.53 -5.41
CA VAL A 63 15.12 -10.29 -5.75
C VAL A 63 15.32 -10.08 -7.25
N GLU A 64 15.21 -11.15 -8.05
CA GLU A 64 15.32 -11.11 -9.51
C GLU A 64 13.94 -10.96 -10.18
N ASP A 65 12.87 -10.78 -9.40
CA ASP A 65 11.47 -10.70 -9.83
C ASP A 65 10.78 -12.04 -10.15
N ASP A 66 11.40 -13.14 -9.73
CA ASP A 66 10.94 -14.50 -10.02
C ASP A 66 10.05 -15.07 -8.92
N MET A 67 8.93 -15.67 -9.31
CA MET A 67 8.11 -16.53 -8.46
C MET A 67 8.24 -17.97 -8.92
N PHE A 68 8.68 -18.88 -8.06
CA PHE A 68 8.83 -20.31 -8.40
C PHE A 68 7.86 -21.19 -7.61
N PHE A 69 7.14 -22.03 -8.34
CA PHE A 69 6.19 -23.01 -7.81
C PHE A 69 6.65 -24.42 -8.16
N LYS A 70 6.62 -25.32 -7.18
CA LYS A 70 6.96 -26.73 -7.42
C LYS A 70 5.87 -27.41 -8.25
N SER A 71 6.24 -28.41 -9.05
CA SER A 71 5.26 -29.29 -9.70
C SER A 71 4.24 -29.82 -8.68
N GLY A 72 2.95 -29.63 -8.97
CA GLY A 72 1.81 -29.99 -8.12
C GLY A 72 1.45 -28.95 -7.06
N GLU A 73 2.21 -27.86 -6.91
CA GLU A 73 1.90 -26.78 -5.97
C GLU A 73 0.66 -26.01 -6.43
N SER A 74 -0.26 -25.77 -5.48
CA SER A 74 -1.53 -25.08 -5.71
C SER A 74 -1.41 -23.61 -5.33
N VAL A 75 -1.94 -22.74 -6.19
CA VAL A 75 -1.92 -21.29 -6.04
C VAL A 75 -3.33 -20.75 -6.22
N LEU A 76 -3.73 -19.82 -5.35
CA LEU A 76 -4.99 -19.09 -5.53
C LEU A 76 -4.75 -17.83 -6.33
N LEU A 77 -5.42 -17.72 -7.47
CA LEU A 77 -5.51 -16.50 -8.26
C LEU A 77 -6.83 -15.78 -7.95
N ALA A 78 -6.80 -14.46 -7.75
CA ALA A 78 -8.00 -13.69 -7.45
C ALA A 78 -8.11 -12.37 -8.23
N CYS A 79 -9.31 -12.10 -8.75
CA CYS A 79 -9.71 -10.88 -9.46
C CYS A 79 -10.88 -10.19 -8.74
N PRO A 80 -10.70 -9.71 -7.49
CA PRO A 80 -11.77 -9.10 -6.72
C PRO A 80 -12.37 -7.88 -7.44
N GLY A 81 -13.70 -7.79 -7.41
CA GLY A 81 -14.47 -6.69 -8.01
C GLY A 81 -14.66 -6.77 -9.53
N SER A 82 -13.97 -7.64 -10.27
CA SER A 82 -14.11 -7.70 -11.74
C SER A 82 -14.19 -9.07 -12.38
N GLY A 83 -13.73 -10.13 -11.69
CA GLY A 83 -13.58 -11.45 -12.29
C GLY A 83 -12.46 -11.54 -13.34
N PHE A 84 -12.25 -12.75 -13.84
CA PHE A 84 -11.32 -13.06 -14.91
C PHE A 84 -11.87 -12.66 -16.29
N HIS A 85 -10.99 -12.51 -17.28
CA HIS A 85 -11.38 -12.09 -18.63
C HIS A 85 -12.22 -13.15 -19.37
N ASP A 86 -11.95 -14.42 -19.11
CA ASP A 86 -12.60 -15.58 -19.71
C ASP A 86 -13.75 -16.13 -18.85
N SER A 87 -13.98 -15.58 -17.66
CA SER A 87 -14.96 -16.09 -16.70
C SER A 87 -15.43 -15.05 -15.69
N ASN A 88 -16.70 -15.12 -15.31
CA ASN A 88 -17.24 -14.29 -14.22
C ASN A 88 -16.74 -14.71 -12.82
N ASN A 89 -15.99 -15.81 -12.73
CA ASN A 89 -15.36 -16.21 -11.46
C ASN A 89 -14.40 -15.12 -10.99
N THR A 90 -14.42 -14.85 -9.69
CA THR A 90 -13.48 -13.90 -9.05
C THR A 90 -12.24 -14.58 -8.49
N GLU A 91 -12.23 -15.92 -8.43
CA GLU A 91 -11.17 -16.74 -7.86
C GLU A 91 -10.99 -18.01 -8.70
N LEU A 92 -9.73 -18.43 -8.82
CA LEU A 92 -9.35 -19.62 -9.56
C LEU A 92 -8.16 -20.28 -8.85
N ARG A 93 -8.29 -21.55 -8.50
CA ARG A 93 -7.15 -22.36 -8.08
C ARG A 93 -6.48 -22.94 -9.31
N VAL A 94 -5.17 -22.77 -9.37
CA VAL A 94 -4.31 -23.31 -10.42
C VAL A 94 -3.23 -24.15 -9.78
N ASN A 95 -2.86 -25.25 -10.42
CA ASN A 95 -1.77 -26.10 -10.00
C ASN A 95 -0.62 -25.97 -10.98
N CYS A 96 0.60 -25.79 -10.48
CA CYS A 96 1.79 -25.86 -11.31
C CYS A 96 1.94 -27.28 -11.85
N VAL A 97 2.14 -27.43 -13.17
CA VAL A 97 2.37 -28.72 -13.81
C VAL A 97 3.87 -28.95 -13.98
N GLN A 98 4.45 -28.43 -15.06
CA GLN A 98 5.90 -28.41 -15.36
C GLN A 98 6.14 -27.45 -16.53
N LEU A 99 7.38 -26.99 -16.74
CA LEU A 99 7.76 -26.14 -17.88
C LEU A 99 6.88 -24.86 -18.01
N ARG A 100 6.59 -24.20 -16.88
CA ARG A 100 5.74 -22.98 -16.77
C ARG A 100 4.24 -23.13 -17.02
N GLY A 101 3.75 -24.35 -17.25
CA GLY A 101 2.32 -24.61 -17.43
C GLY A 101 1.55 -24.61 -16.11
N PHE A 102 0.48 -23.81 -16.03
CA PHE A 102 -0.47 -23.82 -14.92
C PHE A 102 -1.79 -24.43 -15.37
N ARG A 103 -2.31 -25.39 -14.60
CA ARG A 103 -3.58 -26.04 -14.88
C ARG A 103 -4.65 -25.58 -13.92
N ASP A 104 -5.73 -25.03 -14.44
CA ASP A 104 -6.86 -24.62 -13.62
C ASP A 104 -7.72 -25.81 -13.16
N GLU A 105 -8.41 -25.65 -12.03
CA GLU A 105 -9.25 -26.71 -11.49
C GLU A 105 -10.62 -26.87 -12.18
N ILE A 106 -11.03 -25.90 -13.01
CA ILE A 106 -12.39 -25.80 -13.57
C ILE A 106 -12.44 -26.38 -14.99
N ASN A 107 -11.70 -25.76 -15.91
CA ASN A 107 -11.57 -26.15 -17.31
C ASN A 107 -10.53 -27.26 -17.52
N LYS A 108 -9.64 -27.49 -16.54
CA LYS A 108 -8.55 -28.50 -16.59
C LYS A 108 -7.55 -28.25 -17.73
N GLU A 109 -7.58 -27.06 -18.33
CA GLU A 109 -6.66 -26.67 -19.38
C GLU A 109 -5.35 -26.14 -18.80
N GLU A 110 -4.24 -26.47 -19.46
CA GLU A 110 -2.92 -25.98 -19.13
C GLU A 110 -2.62 -24.71 -19.93
N ARG A 111 -2.21 -23.66 -19.22
CA ARG A 111 -2.07 -22.31 -19.74
C ARG A 111 -0.81 -21.66 -19.18
N SER A 112 -0.19 -20.77 -19.95
CA SER A 112 0.87 -19.90 -19.42
C SER A 112 0.27 -18.89 -18.45
N PHE A 113 1.08 -18.38 -17.53
CA PHE A 113 0.58 -17.47 -16.51
C PHE A 113 -0.04 -16.18 -17.10
N GLU A 114 0.49 -15.69 -18.23
CA GLU A 114 0.02 -14.45 -18.85
C GLU A 114 -1.43 -14.55 -19.33
N GLN A 115 -1.99 -15.76 -19.46
CA GLN A 115 -3.37 -15.98 -19.88
C GLN A 115 -4.38 -15.75 -18.76
N PHE A 116 -3.95 -15.77 -17.49
CA PHE A 116 -4.81 -15.42 -16.36
C PHE A 116 -4.84 -13.90 -16.20
N LYS A 117 -5.89 -13.26 -16.73
CA LYS A 117 -6.06 -11.80 -16.66
C LYS A 117 -7.39 -11.44 -16.00
N CYS A 118 -7.37 -10.44 -15.15
CA CYS A 118 -8.58 -9.80 -14.64
C CYS A 118 -9.15 -8.82 -15.66
N ASN A 119 -10.47 -8.61 -15.63
CA ASN A 119 -11.12 -7.57 -16.45
C ASN A 119 -10.65 -6.16 -16.09
N ARG A 120 -10.43 -5.93 -14.79
CA ARG A 120 -9.92 -4.69 -14.20
C ARG A 120 -8.86 -5.04 -13.16
N LEU A 121 -8.07 -4.06 -12.77
CA LEU A 121 -7.16 -4.21 -11.64
C LEU A 121 -7.95 -4.70 -10.41
N PRO A 122 -7.45 -5.70 -9.66
CA PRO A 122 -8.04 -6.16 -8.41
C PRO A 122 -8.48 -5.01 -7.50
N GLU A 123 -9.75 -5.02 -7.11
CA GLU A 123 -10.33 -3.95 -6.30
C GLU A 123 -9.95 -4.11 -4.82
N SER A 124 -9.16 -3.17 -4.31
CA SER A 124 -8.91 -3.02 -2.87
C SER A 124 -10.15 -2.50 -2.12
N LYS A 125 -10.25 -2.80 -0.82
CA LYS A 125 -11.25 -2.24 0.11
C LYS A 125 -10.58 -1.59 1.32
N LEU A 126 -11.24 -0.57 1.86
CA LEU A 126 -10.97 -0.02 3.18
C LEU A 126 -12.00 -0.61 4.15
N LYS A 127 -11.56 -1.48 5.05
CA LYS A 127 -12.40 -2.23 5.98
C LYS A 127 -12.22 -1.69 7.39
N ARG A 128 -13.30 -1.41 8.10
CA ARG A 128 -13.25 -1.08 9.54
C ARG A 128 -12.98 -2.36 10.35
N GLU A 129 -11.99 -2.32 11.22
CA GLU A 129 -11.60 -3.48 12.06
C GLU A 129 -11.89 -3.28 13.56
N GLY A 130 -12.22 -2.06 13.99
CA GLY A 130 -12.60 -1.79 15.37
C GLY A 130 -12.05 -0.45 15.85
N GLN A 131 -11.36 -0.46 16.99
CA GLN A 131 -10.79 0.73 17.63
C GLN A 131 -9.27 0.65 17.76
N CYS A 132 -8.63 1.80 17.79
CA CYS A 132 -7.20 2.01 18.00
C CYS A 132 -6.97 3.28 18.81
N ALA A 133 -5.75 3.46 19.34
CA ALA A 133 -5.31 4.68 20.05
C ALA A 133 -6.38 5.26 21.00
N GLY A 134 -6.93 4.43 21.89
CA GLY A 134 -8.06 4.78 22.73
C GLY A 134 -9.39 4.48 22.01
N ASN A 135 -10.10 5.52 21.58
CA ASN A 135 -11.43 5.42 20.97
C ASN A 135 -11.45 5.76 19.47
N LYS A 136 -10.28 5.89 18.84
CA LYS A 136 -10.15 6.17 17.41
C LYS A 136 -10.40 4.91 16.61
N SER A 137 -10.53 5.05 15.30
CA SER A 137 -11.07 3.99 14.46
C SER A 137 -9.95 3.20 13.77
N ALA A 138 -9.92 1.90 14.01
CA ALA A 138 -9.03 0.99 13.33
C ALA A 138 -9.61 0.61 11.97
N PHE A 139 -8.80 0.73 10.93
CA PHE A 139 -9.12 0.30 9.58
C PHE A 139 -8.01 -0.58 9.02
N ALA A 140 -8.34 -1.32 7.98
CA ALA A 140 -7.40 -2.09 7.18
C ALA A 140 -7.64 -1.83 5.70
N ILE A 141 -6.56 -1.77 4.93
CA ILE A 141 -6.61 -1.81 3.47
C ILE A 141 -6.16 -3.21 3.03
N GLY A 142 -6.92 -3.78 2.10
CA GLY A 142 -6.66 -5.13 1.61
C GLY A 142 -7.62 -5.53 0.51
N PHE A 143 -7.66 -6.84 0.24
CA PHE A 143 -8.49 -7.43 -0.80
C PHE A 143 -9.46 -8.44 -0.20
N GLU A 144 -10.71 -8.35 -0.63
CA GLU A 144 -11.72 -9.34 -0.25
C GLU A 144 -11.64 -10.54 -1.20
N VAL A 145 -11.33 -11.70 -0.64
CA VAL A 145 -11.45 -13.01 -1.29
C VAL A 145 -12.47 -13.82 -0.49
N ARG A 146 -13.09 -14.83 -1.10
CA ARG A 146 -14.30 -15.50 -0.60
C ARG A 146 -14.23 -15.90 0.87
N GLU A 147 -13.07 -16.35 1.32
CA GLU A 147 -12.89 -16.88 2.69
C GLU A 147 -11.98 -16.02 3.57
N ALA A 148 -11.46 -14.89 3.08
CA ALA A 148 -10.53 -14.07 3.84
C ALA A 148 -10.47 -12.61 3.39
N PHE A 149 -9.93 -11.76 4.26
CA PHE A 149 -9.50 -10.43 3.89
C PHE A 149 -7.98 -10.39 3.86
N VAL A 150 -7.40 -10.29 2.66
CA VAL A 150 -5.94 -10.20 2.47
C VAL A 150 -5.49 -8.77 2.78
N LYS A 151 -5.25 -8.53 4.06
CA LYS A 151 -4.80 -7.24 4.60
C LYS A 151 -3.35 -6.94 4.22
N ILE A 152 -3.08 -5.70 3.83
CA ILE A 152 -1.72 -5.22 3.51
C ILE A 152 -1.30 -3.96 4.28
N ILE A 153 -2.26 -3.18 4.77
CA ILE A 153 -2.00 -1.99 5.59
C ILE A 153 -3.00 -1.97 6.75
N ASP A 154 -2.51 -1.80 7.97
CA ASP A 154 -3.30 -1.42 9.14
C ASP A 154 -3.28 0.10 9.30
N LEU A 155 -4.40 0.67 9.71
CA LEU A 155 -4.57 2.11 9.86
C LEU A 155 -5.24 2.42 11.20
N CYS A 156 -4.81 3.52 11.80
CA CYS A 156 -5.58 4.19 12.85
C CYS A 156 -5.96 5.58 12.37
N PHE A 157 -7.26 5.87 12.40
CA PHE A 157 -7.83 7.09 11.85
C PHE A 157 -8.71 7.79 12.88
N ASP A 158 -8.52 9.09 13.01
CA ASP A 158 -9.36 9.97 13.81
C ASP A 158 -10.47 10.56 12.93
N GLU A 159 -11.67 10.02 13.06
CA GLU A 159 -12.85 10.49 12.32
C GLU A 159 -13.36 11.85 12.80
N ASP A 160 -13.01 12.29 14.02
CA ASP A 160 -13.40 13.60 14.54
C ASP A 160 -12.62 14.71 13.81
N THR A 161 -11.34 14.48 13.57
CA THR A 161 -10.43 15.43 12.90
C THR A 161 -10.20 15.11 11.42
N ASN A 162 -10.75 14.01 10.92
CA ASN A 162 -10.52 13.47 9.58
C ASN A 162 -9.03 13.26 9.25
N SER A 163 -8.27 12.75 10.23
CA SER A 163 -6.82 12.61 10.12
C SER A 163 -6.34 11.17 10.34
N ALA A 164 -5.36 10.74 9.55
CA ALA A 164 -4.68 9.47 9.77
C ALA A 164 -3.64 9.62 10.89
N LEU A 165 -3.78 8.84 11.96
CA LEU A 165 -2.86 8.84 13.09
C LEU A 165 -1.61 8.02 12.79
N TYR A 166 -1.80 6.79 12.30
CA TYR A 166 -0.70 5.96 11.81
C TYR A 166 -1.18 4.94 10.78
N ALA A 167 -0.23 4.52 9.95
CA ALA A 167 -0.30 3.34 9.10
C ALA A 167 0.79 2.34 9.50
N VAL A 168 0.49 1.06 9.33
CA VAL A 168 1.42 -0.04 9.55
C VAL A 168 1.42 -0.94 8.32
N HIS A 169 2.60 -1.24 7.80
CA HIS A 169 2.76 -2.21 6.72
C HIS A 169 4.02 -3.04 6.92
N LYS A 170 4.11 -4.14 6.19
CA LYS A 170 5.29 -5.00 6.12
C LYS A 170 6.15 -4.57 4.94
N LEU A 171 7.46 -4.48 5.17
CA LEU A 171 8.47 -4.22 4.14
C LEU A 171 9.48 -5.37 4.12
N THR A 172 9.70 -5.95 2.95
CA THR A 172 10.56 -7.12 2.75
C THR A 172 11.70 -6.81 1.77
N PRO A 173 12.81 -7.57 1.79
CA PRO A 173 13.91 -7.37 0.83
C PRO A 173 13.48 -7.69 -0.62
N ASN A 174 12.40 -8.45 -0.79
CA ASN A 174 11.79 -8.81 -2.07
C ASN A 174 11.22 -7.59 -2.81
N ILE A 175 11.14 -6.42 -2.16
CA ILE A 175 10.85 -5.16 -2.83
C ILE A 175 11.83 -4.82 -3.97
N THR A 176 12.99 -5.49 -4.04
CA THR A 176 13.92 -5.39 -5.18
C THR A 176 13.27 -5.85 -6.50
N GLY A 177 12.48 -6.93 -6.45
CA GLY A 177 11.75 -7.50 -7.58
C GLY A 177 10.40 -6.83 -7.86
N SER A 178 10.07 -5.73 -7.18
CA SER A 178 8.76 -5.05 -7.31
C SER A 178 8.44 -4.66 -8.74
N GLN A 179 7.15 -4.69 -9.09
CA GLN A 179 6.67 -4.17 -10.37
C GLN A 179 6.93 -2.67 -10.47
N LYS A 180 7.52 -2.25 -11.59
CA LYS A 180 7.98 -0.86 -11.80
C LYS A 180 7.02 -0.04 -12.65
N ASP A 181 5.98 -0.66 -13.20
CA ASP A 181 5.17 0.01 -14.19
C ASP A 181 4.35 1.16 -13.59
N GLY A 182 4.24 2.24 -14.37
CA GLY A 182 3.61 3.48 -13.95
C GLY A 182 2.21 3.61 -14.54
N TYR A 183 1.17 3.25 -13.78
CA TYR A 183 -0.20 3.61 -14.13
C TYR A 183 -0.76 4.67 -13.19
N ARG A 184 -1.74 5.44 -13.67
CA ARG A 184 -2.34 6.55 -12.92
C ARG A 184 -3.49 6.03 -12.06
N ILE A 185 -3.44 6.39 -10.78
CA ILE A 185 -4.40 5.94 -9.76
C ILE A 185 -4.96 7.17 -9.07
N SER A 186 -6.28 7.25 -9.04
CA SER A 186 -6.99 8.29 -8.30
C SER A 186 -7.14 7.88 -6.84
N PHE A 187 -6.98 8.84 -5.93
CA PHE A 187 -7.23 8.60 -4.51
C PHE A 187 -8.71 8.33 -4.22
N LYS A 188 -8.96 7.40 -3.30
CA LYS A 188 -10.28 6.98 -2.84
C LYS A 188 -10.54 7.52 -1.43
N GLU A 189 -11.74 8.08 -1.20
CA GLU A 189 -12.16 8.60 0.11
C GLU A 189 -12.64 7.49 1.05
N GLY A 190 -13.10 6.34 0.52
CA GLY A 190 -13.49 5.18 1.33
C GLY A 190 -14.66 5.44 2.29
N GLY A 191 -15.45 6.50 2.06
CA GLY A 191 -16.57 6.88 2.92
C GLY A 191 -16.19 7.64 4.20
N LEU A 192 -14.92 8.01 4.39
CA LEU A 192 -14.45 8.66 5.62
C LEU A 192 -14.74 10.17 5.70
N PHE A 193 -15.05 10.82 4.58
CA PHE A 193 -15.17 12.28 4.51
C PHE A 193 -16.60 12.69 4.13
N PRO A 194 -17.60 12.51 5.01
CA PRO A 194 -19.01 12.74 4.67
C PRO A 194 -19.36 14.22 4.46
N SER A 195 -18.60 15.13 5.07
CA SER A 195 -18.91 16.57 5.09
C SER A 195 -18.14 17.39 4.06
N PHE A 196 -17.12 16.81 3.41
CA PHE A 196 -16.31 17.50 2.41
C PHE A 196 -15.58 16.51 1.52
N SER A 197 -15.14 16.94 0.33
CA SER A 197 -14.25 16.12 -0.49
C SER A 197 -12.79 16.34 -0.10
N ALA A 198 -12.10 15.27 0.27
CA ALA A 198 -10.67 15.29 0.51
C ALA A 198 -9.90 15.70 -0.75
N ASN A 199 -10.36 15.29 -1.93
CA ASN A 199 -9.75 15.70 -3.20
C ASN A 199 -9.82 17.23 -3.42
N VAL A 200 -10.92 17.86 -3.02
CA VAL A 200 -11.06 19.32 -3.05
C VAL A 200 -10.16 19.96 -1.99
N ALA A 201 -10.08 19.41 -0.77
CA ALA A 201 -9.22 19.93 0.29
C ALA A 201 -7.74 19.98 -0.11
N TYR A 202 -7.25 18.96 -0.84
CA TYR A 202 -5.88 18.92 -1.37
C TYR A 202 -5.68 19.74 -2.64
N ASN A 203 -6.72 20.34 -3.24
CA ASN A 203 -6.54 21.22 -4.38
C ASN A 203 -5.83 22.52 -3.95
N ARG A 204 -4.77 22.91 -4.66
CA ARG A 204 -3.95 24.08 -4.30
C ARG A 204 -4.73 25.40 -4.27
N ASP A 205 -5.68 25.61 -5.17
CA ASP A 205 -6.48 26.83 -5.18
C ASP A 205 -7.47 26.85 -4.02
N HIS A 206 -8.00 25.68 -3.65
CA HIS A 206 -8.78 25.54 -2.42
C HIS A 206 -7.93 25.79 -1.17
N GLN A 207 -6.70 25.28 -1.11
CA GLN A 207 -5.77 25.57 -0.01
C GLN A 207 -5.48 27.08 0.09
N LYS A 208 -5.18 27.76 -1.04
CA LYS A 208 -5.02 29.23 -1.07
C LYS A 208 -6.26 29.94 -0.54
N TYR A 209 -7.45 29.52 -0.98
CA TYR A 209 -8.71 30.06 -0.52
C TYR A 209 -8.85 29.91 1.00
N MET A 210 -8.64 28.71 1.55
CA MET A 210 -8.74 28.46 2.99
C MET A 210 -7.71 29.28 3.79
N PHE A 211 -6.45 29.33 3.35
CA PHE A 211 -5.42 30.15 3.99
C PHE A 211 -5.78 31.64 3.97
N SER A 212 -6.41 32.12 2.90
CA SER A 212 -6.84 33.52 2.80
C SER A 212 -7.96 33.88 3.79
N LYS A 213 -8.75 32.89 4.23
CA LYS A 213 -9.80 33.05 5.25
C LYS A 213 -9.23 33.03 6.67
N ILE A 214 -8.16 32.28 6.90
CA ILE A 214 -7.56 32.12 8.24
C ILE A 214 -6.58 33.26 8.56
N ILE A 215 -5.75 33.67 7.59
CA ILE A 215 -4.66 34.63 7.82
C ILE A 215 -4.90 35.92 7.03
N SER A 216 -4.61 35.89 5.72
CA SER A 216 -4.91 36.97 4.77
C SER A 216 -4.60 36.51 3.36
N ARG A 217 -5.13 37.21 2.35
CA ARG A 217 -4.86 36.88 0.93
C ARG A 217 -3.39 37.03 0.55
N SER A 218 -2.71 38.07 1.04
CA SER A 218 -1.30 38.32 0.71
C SER A 218 -0.39 37.23 1.30
N VAL A 219 -0.68 36.79 2.52
CA VAL A 219 0.08 35.73 3.21
C VAL A 219 -0.23 34.36 2.61
N ALA A 220 -1.48 34.08 2.24
CA ALA A 220 -1.87 32.82 1.61
C ALA A 220 -1.06 32.49 0.34
N ASN A 221 -0.80 33.49 -0.51
CA ASN A 221 0.00 33.32 -1.73
C ASN A 221 1.50 33.07 -1.44
N GLN A 222 2.00 33.45 -0.27
CA GLN A 222 3.39 33.17 0.13
C GLN A 222 3.52 31.71 0.58
N TYR A 223 2.56 31.21 1.37
CA TYR A 223 2.57 29.83 1.88
C TYR A 223 2.12 28.79 0.85
N ILE A 224 1.17 29.12 -0.02
CA ILE A 224 0.61 28.20 -1.01
C ILE A 224 0.95 28.69 -2.42
N ASN A 225 1.87 28.00 -3.09
CA ASN A 225 2.36 28.31 -4.43
C ASN A 225 2.72 27.01 -5.20
N ASN A 226 3.51 27.11 -6.27
CA ASN A 226 3.87 25.95 -7.08
C ASN A 226 4.85 24.98 -6.40
N TYR A 227 5.56 25.42 -5.35
CA TYR A 227 6.60 24.66 -4.65
C TYR A 227 6.21 24.33 -3.21
N ALA A 228 5.39 25.17 -2.58
CA ALA A 228 4.89 24.99 -1.23
C ALA A 228 3.36 24.85 -1.25
N PHE A 229 2.87 23.66 -0.95
CA PHE A 229 1.44 23.34 -0.77
C PHE A 229 1.35 22.00 -0.04
N PHE A 230 0.18 21.67 0.50
CA PHE A 230 -0.04 20.35 1.08
C PHE A 230 -0.28 19.31 -0.01
N ALA A 231 0.63 18.37 -0.08
CA ALA A 231 0.56 17.15 -0.87
C ALA A 231 -0.16 16.05 -0.10
N ARG A 232 -0.66 15.06 -0.86
CA ARG A 232 -1.21 13.81 -0.33
C ARG A 232 -0.05 12.87 0.03
N GLY A 233 0.60 13.14 1.16
CA GLY A 233 1.75 12.35 1.62
C GLY A 233 1.31 11.01 2.16
N HIS A 234 1.77 9.93 1.53
CA HIS A 234 1.45 8.57 1.97
C HIS A 234 2.09 8.28 3.33
N LEU A 235 1.41 7.52 4.18
CA LEU A 235 1.99 6.95 5.40
C LEU A 235 2.64 5.58 5.11
N ALA A 236 1.91 4.69 4.45
CA ALA A 236 2.46 3.50 3.79
C ALA A 236 2.66 3.82 2.30
N PRO A 237 3.91 4.06 1.84
CA PRO A 237 4.17 4.58 0.50
C PRO A 237 4.01 3.50 -0.57
N ARG A 238 3.55 3.91 -1.75
CA ARG A 238 3.41 3.05 -2.94
C ARG A 238 4.65 2.19 -3.19
N ALA A 239 5.84 2.77 -3.06
CA ALA A 239 7.11 2.14 -3.39
C ALA A 239 7.53 1.01 -2.41
N ASP A 240 6.77 0.79 -1.33
CA ASP A 240 7.01 -0.29 -0.37
C ASP A 240 6.17 -1.54 -0.69
N PHE A 241 5.42 -1.53 -1.81
CA PHE A 241 4.58 -2.64 -2.24
C PHE A 241 5.04 -3.22 -3.58
N ILE A 242 5.01 -4.55 -3.67
CA ILE A 242 5.62 -5.30 -4.77
C ILE A 242 4.71 -5.28 -6.00
N PHE A 243 3.45 -5.68 -5.84
CA PHE A 243 2.52 -5.83 -6.95
C PHE A 243 1.75 -4.55 -7.23
N ASP A 244 1.41 -4.32 -8.49
CA ASP A 244 0.62 -3.19 -8.96
C ASP A 244 -0.70 -3.04 -8.20
N SER A 245 -1.37 -4.15 -7.89
CA SER A 245 -2.60 -4.14 -7.08
C SER A 245 -2.37 -3.59 -5.67
N GLN A 246 -1.29 -4.01 -5.01
CA GLN A 246 -0.90 -3.51 -3.69
C GLN A 246 -0.51 -2.03 -3.76
N GLN A 247 0.24 -1.65 -4.78
CA GLN A 247 0.60 -0.25 -5.05
C GLN A 247 -0.65 0.64 -5.26
N ALA A 248 -1.68 0.14 -5.96
CA ALA A 248 -2.97 0.83 -6.07
C ALA A 248 -3.68 1.00 -4.75
N ALA A 249 -3.60 -0.02 -3.92
CA ALA A 249 -4.29 -0.05 -2.66
C ALA A 249 -3.74 1.02 -1.69
N THR A 250 -2.54 1.58 -1.90
CA THR A 250 -2.03 2.68 -1.06
C THR A 250 -2.79 4.00 -1.24
N PHE A 251 -3.56 4.15 -2.33
CA PHE A 251 -4.23 5.40 -2.72
C PHE A 251 -5.59 5.61 -2.02
N TYR A 252 -5.68 5.35 -0.72
CA TYR A 252 -6.80 5.83 0.10
C TYR A 252 -6.38 7.07 0.87
N TYR A 253 -7.28 8.06 0.98
CA TYR A 253 -7.05 9.21 1.85
C TYR A 253 -6.89 8.83 3.33
N ALA A 254 -7.37 7.65 3.72
CA ALA A 254 -7.11 7.04 5.04
C ALA A 254 -5.61 6.76 5.30
N ASN A 255 -4.82 6.59 4.24
CA ASN A 255 -3.37 6.33 4.28
C ASN A 255 -2.56 7.61 3.97
N VAL A 256 -3.15 8.79 4.18
CA VAL A 256 -2.55 10.08 3.81
C VAL A 256 -2.51 11.05 4.98
N GLY A 257 -1.36 11.67 5.19
CA GLY A 257 -1.20 12.88 5.98
C GLY A 257 -0.91 14.10 5.10
N PRO A 258 -1.39 15.31 5.44
CA PRO A 258 -0.97 16.52 4.74
C PRO A 258 0.52 16.77 4.93
N GLN A 259 1.29 16.75 3.84
CA GLN A 259 2.72 17.02 3.88
C GLN A 259 3.06 18.21 2.99
N TRP A 260 3.97 19.09 3.41
CA TRP A 260 4.49 20.09 2.50
C TRP A 260 5.11 19.41 1.28
N GLN A 261 4.77 19.84 0.07
CA GLN A 261 5.24 19.23 -1.18
C GLN A 261 6.77 19.10 -1.24
N SER A 262 7.50 20.10 -0.74
CA SER A 262 8.96 20.11 -0.66
C SER A 262 9.52 19.08 0.33
N PHE A 263 8.76 18.75 1.38
CA PHE A 263 9.10 17.69 2.32
C PHE A 263 8.77 16.31 1.72
N ASN A 264 7.56 16.13 1.20
CA ASN A 264 7.07 14.87 0.59
C ASN A 264 8.00 14.39 -0.53
N ASN A 265 8.27 15.24 -1.53
CA ASN A 265 9.16 14.89 -2.65
C ASN A 265 10.65 15.14 -2.37
N GLY A 266 11.00 15.45 -1.12
CA GLY A 266 12.36 15.81 -0.72
C GLY A 266 12.86 14.87 0.35
N ASN A 267 12.92 15.36 1.58
CA ASN A 267 13.52 14.61 2.69
C ASN A 267 12.73 13.34 3.02
N TRP A 268 11.41 13.36 2.87
CA TRP A 268 10.57 12.21 3.17
C TRP A 268 10.82 11.06 2.19
N GLU A 269 10.80 11.32 0.87
CA GLU A 269 11.14 10.32 -0.15
C GLU A 269 12.55 9.73 0.07
N LYS A 270 13.54 10.57 0.43
CA LYS A 270 14.89 10.10 0.71
C LYS A 270 14.95 9.16 1.91
N LEU A 271 14.14 9.42 2.94
CA LEU A 271 14.04 8.56 4.12
C LEU A 271 13.40 7.22 3.77
N GLU A 272 12.26 7.23 3.07
CA GLU A 272 11.61 6.01 2.56
C GLU A 272 12.58 5.17 1.72
N SER A 273 13.34 5.84 0.84
CA SER A 273 14.36 5.22 0.00
C SER A 273 15.54 4.63 0.78
N ALA A 274 15.99 5.31 1.83
CA ALA A 274 17.05 4.81 2.70
C ALA A 274 16.59 3.56 3.48
N ILE A 275 15.35 3.53 3.96
CA ILE A 275 14.79 2.39 4.70
C ILE A 275 14.67 1.17 3.78
N ARG A 276 14.13 1.33 2.57
CA ARG A 276 14.10 0.24 1.58
C ARG A 276 15.49 -0.32 1.28
N LYS A 277 16.48 0.55 1.03
CA LYS A 277 17.87 0.11 0.82
C LYS A 277 18.44 -0.64 2.03
N PHE A 278 18.11 -0.20 3.24
CA PHE A 278 18.53 -0.89 4.47
C PHE A 278 17.95 -2.30 4.55
N VAL A 279 16.65 -2.46 4.29
CA VAL A 279 15.95 -3.76 4.27
C VAL A 279 16.57 -4.71 3.26
N ILE A 280 16.81 -4.24 2.03
CA ILE A 280 17.44 -5.01 0.96
C ILE A 280 18.86 -5.43 1.37
N ASN A 281 19.70 -4.49 1.81
CA ASN A 281 21.10 -4.77 2.13
C ASN A 281 21.27 -5.68 3.35
N LYS A 282 20.34 -5.62 4.30
CA LYS A 282 20.39 -6.43 5.53
C LYS A 282 19.59 -7.72 5.44
N GLN A 283 18.83 -7.93 4.36
CA GLN A 283 17.95 -9.09 4.19
C GLN A 283 16.99 -9.23 5.39
N LEU A 284 16.38 -8.12 5.77
CA LEU A 284 15.50 -8.00 6.93
C LEU A 284 14.06 -7.79 6.52
N GLU A 285 13.14 -8.45 7.23
CA GLU A 285 11.74 -8.09 7.20
C GLU A 285 11.45 -7.07 8.31
N LEU A 286 10.80 -5.97 7.97
CA LEU A 286 10.37 -4.93 8.91
C LEU A 286 8.85 -4.81 8.94
N ILE A 287 8.33 -4.57 10.14
CA ILE A 287 7.02 -3.93 10.32
C ILE A 287 7.29 -2.44 10.48
N VAL A 288 6.77 -1.64 9.55
CA VAL A 288 7.00 -0.20 9.48
C VAL A 288 5.77 0.51 10.05
N TYR A 289 6.00 1.39 11.02
CA TYR A 289 4.98 2.29 11.55
C TYR A 289 5.30 3.71 11.08
N THR A 290 4.33 4.33 10.41
CA THR A 290 4.42 5.73 9.98
C THR A 290 3.20 6.47 10.47
N GLY A 291 3.36 7.64 11.09
CA GLY A 291 2.23 8.39 11.63
C GLY A 291 2.38 9.88 11.51
N THR A 292 1.28 10.57 11.85
CA THR A 292 1.24 12.00 12.03
C THR A 292 1.36 12.34 13.52
N TYR A 293 1.73 13.58 13.83
CA TYR A 293 1.82 14.04 15.20
C TYR A 293 1.20 15.42 15.32
N ASP A 294 0.10 15.47 16.09
CA ASP A 294 -0.62 16.69 16.47
C ASP A 294 -1.13 17.52 15.27
N ILE A 295 -1.80 18.63 15.59
CA ILE A 295 -2.26 19.62 14.61
C ILE A 295 -1.23 20.74 14.55
N LEU A 296 -0.83 21.12 13.33
CA LEU A 296 0.03 22.29 13.14
C LEU A 296 -0.72 23.56 13.53
N GLU A 297 -0.41 24.11 14.69
CA GLU A 297 -0.98 25.36 15.17
C GLU A 297 -0.15 26.58 14.72
N ASN A 298 -0.83 27.67 14.38
CA ASN A 298 -0.17 28.93 14.08
C ASN A 298 0.24 29.62 15.39
N LEU A 299 1.54 29.66 15.68
CA LEU A 299 2.12 30.31 16.87
C LEU A 299 2.15 31.86 16.76
N VAL A 300 1.13 32.49 16.16
CA VAL A 300 0.97 33.94 16.27
C VAL A 300 0.48 34.24 17.68
N ARG A 301 1.45 34.44 18.58
CA ARG A 301 1.38 35.03 19.92
C ARG A 301 -0.05 35.24 20.45
N ARG A 302 -0.48 34.42 21.40
CA ARG A 302 -1.30 34.92 22.52
C ARG A 302 -0.45 35.97 23.25
N LYS A 303 -0.52 37.22 22.79
CA LYS A 303 -0.25 38.36 23.66
C LYS A 303 -1.53 38.54 24.47
N GLU A 304 -1.61 37.83 25.59
CA GLU A 304 -2.29 38.36 26.77
C GLU A 304 -1.34 39.36 27.44
#